data_AF-A0A258BQ31-F1
#
_entry.id   AF-A0A258BQ31-F1
#
_cell.length_a   1.000
_cell.length_b   1.000
_cell.length_c   1.000
_cell.angle_alpha   90.00
_cell.angle_beta   90.00
_cell.angle_gamma   90.00
#
_symmetry.space_group_name_H-M   'P 1'
#
loop_
_entity.id
_entity.type
_entity.pdbx_description
1 polymer ?
#
loop_
_entity_poly.entity_id
_entity_poly.type
_entity_poly.pdbx_seq_one_letter_code
_entity_poly.pdbx_strand_id
1 'polypeptide(L)'
;MLHAAYERLNWIERERVDKLVEEEFQRNRGNAALKQIMQYYAESEPGAESNELHSIIGTTVSDISPELESYYAQYFSDRAAIVALNTKYNAVFAELNKQADELEAKIESEGPAIQAELASYEADRQQLELDIQTFNARAQSGGFTSQSAFNVARNALTARLGSMNARQQAVNSRVAAYNDLIAQLNALAIRVDQLNASINGASATSGL
;
A
#
# COMPACT_ATOMS: atom_id res chain seq x y z
N MET A 1 -5.51 -21.74 -19.87
CA MET A 1 -5.11 -22.33 -21.18
C MET A 1 -3.95 -23.31 -21.00
N LEU A 2 -2.79 -22.89 -20.49
CA LEU A 2 -1.63 -23.78 -20.31
C LEU A 2 -1.90 -24.98 -19.37
N HIS A 3 -2.68 -24.83 -18.30
CA HIS A 3 -3.08 -25.99 -17.47
C HIS A 3 -3.86 -27.04 -18.28
N ALA A 4 -4.82 -26.61 -19.09
CA ALA A 4 -5.58 -27.51 -19.95
C ALA A 4 -4.71 -28.14 -21.06
N ALA A 5 -3.68 -27.44 -21.52
CA ALA A 5 -2.70 -27.99 -22.45
C ALA A 5 -1.84 -29.08 -21.77
N TYR A 6 -1.34 -28.80 -20.57
CA TYR A 6 -0.58 -29.73 -19.76
C TYR A 6 -1.38 -31.01 -19.41
N GLU A 7 -2.66 -30.85 -19.06
CA GLU A 7 -3.58 -31.98 -18.81
C GLU A 7 -3.76 -32.91 -20.02
N ARG A 8 -3.62 -32.38 -21.24
CA ARG A 8 -3.77 -33.16 -22.49
C ARG A 8 -2.50 -33.89 -22.92
N LEU A 9 -1.35 -33.61 -22.29
CA LEU A 9 -0.09 -34.28 -22.61
C LEU A 9 -0.19 -35.77 -22.32
N ASN A 10 0.33 -36.58 -23.24
CA ASN A 10 0.52 -37.99 -22.94
C ASN A 10 1.68 -38.18 -21.94
N TRP A 11 1.82 -39.40 -21.40
CA TRP A 11 2.78 -39.67 -20.32
C TRP A 11 4.24 -39.35 -20.70
N ILE A 12 4.65 -39.61 -21.95
CA ILE A 12 6.03 -39.36 -22.43
C ILE A 12 6.27 -37.86 -22.54
N GLU A 13 5.31 -37.14 -23.12
CA GLU A 13 5.40 -35.70 -23.29
C GLU A 13 5.41 -34.99 -21.94
N ARG A 14 4.57 -35.45 -21.00
CA ARG A 14 4.53 -34.90 -19.65
C ARG A 14 5.86 -35.06 -18.93
N GLU A 15 6.42 -36.28 -18.90
CA GLU A 15 7.71 -36.52 -18.25
C GLU A 15 8.83 -35.63 -18.83
N ARG A 16 8.83 -35.44 -20.16
CA ARG A 16 9.77 -34.52 -20.82
C ARG A 16 9.54 -33.07 -20.40
N VAL A 17 8.29 -32.58 -20.44
CA VAL A 17 7.95 -31.19 -20.10
C VAL A 17 8.26 -30.90 -18.64
N ASP A 18 7.92 -31.82 -17.72
CA ASP A 18 8.21 -31.72 -16.29
C ASP A 18 9.69 -31.51 -16.04
N LYS A 19 10.54 -32.28 -16.71
CA LYS A 19 11.99 -32.12 -16.62
C LYS A 19 12.45 -30.75 -17.11
N LEU A 20 11.93 -30.28 -18.25
CA LEU A 20 12.31 -28.99 -18.80
C LEU A 20 11.91 -27.82 -17.89
N VAL A 21 10.68 -27.86 -17.34
CA VAL A 21 10.19 -26.78 -16.45
C VAL A 21 10.92 -26.81 -15.11
N GLU A 22 11.24 -27.99 -14.58
CA GLU A 22 12.06 -28.12 -13.38
C GLU A 22 13.47 -27.56 -13.62
N GLU A 23 14.13 -27.93 -14.72
CA GLU A 23 15.45 -27.38 -15.08
C GLU A 23 15.45 -25.86 -15.20
N GLU A 24 14.40 -25.26 -15.78
CA GLU A 24 14.26 -23.81 -15.82
C GLU A 24 14.00 -23.19 -14.44
N PHE A 25 13.23 -23.84 -13.59
CA PHE A 25 13.08 -23.42 -12.19
C PHE A 25 14.43 -23.45 -11.46
N GLN A 26 15.24 -24.50 -11.66
CA GLN A 26 16.59 -24.62 -11.13
C GLN A 26 17.48 -23.46 -11.56
N ARG A 27 17.48 -23.13 -12.86
CA ARG A 27 18.23 -21.99 -13.42
C ARG A 27 17.79 -20.65 -12.81
N ASN A 28 16.51 -20.53 -12.49
CA ASN A 28 15.91 -19.31 -11.94
C ASN A 28 15.78 -19.30 -10.41
N ARG A 29 16.47 -20.19 -9.67
CA ARG A 29 16.42 -20.25 -8.20
C ARG A 29 16.82 -18.96 -7.48
N GLY A 30 17.54 -18.05 -8.13
CA GLY A 30 17.84 -16.73 -7.57
C GLY A 30 16.63 -15.77 -7.53
N ASN A 31 15.58 -16.06 -8.29
CA ASN A 31 14.40 -15.21 -8.40
C ASN A 31 13.47 -15.38 -7.20
N ALA A 32 13.43 -14.36 -6.33
CA ALA A 32 12.62 -14.35 -5.12
C ALA A 32 11.11 -14.38 -5.43
N ALA A 33 10.66 -13.70 -6.50
CA ALA A 33 9.25 -13.70 -6.88
C ALA A 33 8.79 -15.09 -7.34
N LEU A 34 9.59 -15.78 -8.16
CA LEU A 34 9.29 -17.14 -8.61
C LEU A 34 9.22 -18.13 -7.43
N LYS A 35 10.13 -17.99 -6.46
CA LYS A 35 10.11 -18.79 -5.22
C LYS A 35 8.84 -18.56 -4.40
N GLN A 36 8.44 -17.30 -4.22
CA GLN A 36 7.26 -16.96 -3.44
C GLN A 36 5.98 -17.49 -4.07
N ILE A 37 5.87 -17.40 -5.40
CA ILE A 37 4.75 -18.00 -6.15
C ILE A 37 4.73 -19.51 -5.93
N MET A 38 5.87 -20.20 -6.05
CA MET A 38 5.92 -21.65 -5.86
C MET A 38 5.65 -22.11 -4.43
N GLN A 39 6.06 -21.33 -3.42
CA GLN A 39 5.72 -21.61 -2.04
C GLN A 39 4.20 -21.55 -1.81
N TYR A 40 3.53 -20.53 -2.37
CA TYR A 40 2.08 -20.42 -2.28
C TYR A 40 1.37 -21.66 -2.84
N TYR A 41 1.75 -22.10 -4.04
CA TYR A 41 1.12 -23.27 -4.68
C TYR A 41 1.43 -24.59 -3.97
N ALA A 42 2.63 -24.75 -3.41
CA ALA A 42 2.95 -25.94 -2.61
C ALA A 42 2.06 -26.07 -1.35
N GLU A 43 1.61 -24.94 -0.79
CA GLU A 43 0.71 -24.91 0.37
C GLU A 43 -0.76 -25.05 -0.03
N SER A 44 -1.18 -24.43 -1.14
CA SER A 44 -2.59 -24.41 -1.56
C SER A 44 -3.02 -25.63 -2.37
N GLU A 45 -2.13 -26.23 -3.17
CA GLU A 45 -2.45 -27.32 -4.11
C GLU A 45 -1.35 -28.42 -4.15
N PRO A 46 -1.20 -29.22 -3.08
CA PRO A 46 -0.20 -30.29 -3.05
C PRO A 46 -0.42 -31.32 -4.18
N GLY A 47 0.64 -31.62 -4.95
CA GLY A 47 0.61 -32.57 -6.07
C GLY A 47 0.32 -31.97 -7.46
N ALA A 48 0.09 -30.65 -7.55
CA ALA A 48 -0.09 -29.92 -8.81
C ALA A 48 1.17 -29.17 -9.29
N GLU A 49 2.31 -29.35 -8.61
CA GLU A 49 3.48 -28.47 -8.72
C GLU A 49 4.03 -28.37 -10.14
N SER A 50 4.14 -29.49 -10.87
CA SER A 50 4.63 -29.49 -12.26
C SER A 50 3.68 -28.76 -13.22
N ASN A 51 2.37 -28.88 -13.00
CA ASN A 51 1.36 -28.19 -13.81
C ASN A 51 1.41 -26.67 -13.59
N GLU A 52 1.52 -26.26 -12.33
CA GLU A 52 1.68 -24.86 -11.95
C GLU A 52 2.98 -24.28 -12.50
N LEU A 53 4.08 -24.99 -12.30
CA LEU A 53 5.39 -24.57 -12.77
C LEU A 53 5.41 -24.43 -14.29
N HIS A 54 4.77 -25.35 -15.01
CA HIS A 54 4.59 -25.25 -16.46
C HIS A 54 3.83 -23.97 -16.87
N SER A 55 2.74 -23.62 -16.20
CA SER A 55 2.00 -22.40 -16.54
C SER A 55 2.76 -21.13 -16.17
N ILE A 56 3.45 -21.13 -15.03
CA ILE A 56 4.21 -19.98 -14.52
C ILE A 56 5.44 -19.71 -15.38
N ILE A 57 6.26 -20.71 -15.68
CA ILE A 57 7.47 -20.50 -16.50
C ILE A 57 7.09 -20.00 -17.88
N GLY A 58 6.05 -20.58 -18.49
CA GLY A 58 5.58 -20.19 -19.81
C GLY A 58 5.14 -18.72 -19.91
N THR A 59 4.69 -18.12 -18.80
CA THR A 59 4.09 -16.77 -18.78
C THR A 59 4.89 -15.72 -18.02
N THR A 60 5.91 -16.10 -17.25
CA THR A 60 6.63 -15.17 -16.36
C THR A 60 8.14 -15.13 -16.59
N VAL A 61 8.75 -16.19 -17.14
CA VAL A 61 10.22 -16.26 -17.31
C VAL A 61 10.58 -15.88 -18.74
N SER A 62 11.34 -14.80 -18.90
CA SER A 62 11.69 -14.27 -20.24
C SER A 62 12.71 -15.14 -20.98
N ASP A 63 13.76 -15.58 -20.29
CA ASP A 63 14.84 -16.39 -20.86
C ASP A 63 14.70 -17.84 -20.40
N ILE A 64 14.28 -18.71 -21.31
CA ILE A 64 14.15 -20.17 -21.12
C ILE A 64 14.94 -20.90 -22.20
N SER A 65 15.21 -22.20 -21.99
CA SER A 65 15.90 -23.01 -22.98
C SER A 65 15.19 -23.01 -24.34
N PRO A 66 15.95 -23.07 -25.46
CA PRO A 66 15.36 -23.15 -26.80
C PRO A 66 14.39 -24.32 -26.99
N GLU A 67 14.63 -25.43 -26.30
CA GLU A 67 13.76 -26.61 -26.33
C GLU A 67 12.40 -26.31 -25.68
N LEU A 68 12.39 -25.65 -24.52
CA LEU A 68 11.15 -25.27 -23.85
C LEU A 68 10.42 -24.13 -24.59
N GLU A 69 11.16 -23.19 -25.19
CA GLU A 69 10.58 -22.16 -26.07
C GLU A 69 9.88 -22.79 -27.29
N SER A 70 10.53 -23.76 -27.94
CA SER A 70 9.93 -24.50 -29.05
C SER A 70 8.67 -25.26 -28.62
N TYR A 71 8.62 -25.77 -27.40
CA TYR A 71 7.43 -26.40 -26.86
C TYR A 71 6.29 -25.39 -26.68
N TYR A 72 6.54 -24.22 -26.08
CA TYR A 72 5.53 -23.18 -25.86
C TYR A 72 5.04 -22.49 -27.16
N ALA A 73 5.83 -22.53 -28.23
CA ALA A 73 5.42 -22.00 -29.55
C ALA A 73 4.17 -22.69 -30.13
N GLN A 74 3.78 -23.84 -29.60
CA GLN A 74 2.51 -24.50 -29.93
C GLN A 74 1.28 -23.75 -29.38
N TYR A 75 1.47 -22.92 -28.35
CA TYR A 75 0.40 -22.23 -27.62
C TYR A 75 0.46 -20.71 -27.76
N PHE A 76 1.64 -20.16 -28.00
CA PHE A 76 1.86 -18.71 -28.16
C PHE A 76 2.52 -18.39 -29.48
N SER A 77 1.94 -17.44 -30.23
CA SER A 77 2.58 -16.86 -31.42
C SER A 77 3.75 -15.93 -31.06
N ASP A 78 3.68 -15.27 -29.91
CA ASP A 78 4.73 -14.44 -29.34
C ASP A 78 4.70 -14.55 -27.81
N ARG A 79 5.44 -15.52 -27.26
CA ARG A 79 5.52 -15.73 -25.81
C ARG A 79 6.21 -14.56 -25.11
N ALA A 80 7.17 -13.91 -25.75
CA ALA A 80 7.87 -12.76 -25.19
C ALA A 80 6.90 -11.59 -24.94
N ALA A 81 5.92 -11.37 -25.82
CA ALA A 81 4.85 -10.41 -25.59
C ALA A 81 3.98 -10.76 -24.37
N ILE A 82 3.67 -12.05 -24.16
CA ILE A 82 2.91 -12.51 -22.98
C ILE A 82 3.69 -12.25 -21.69
N VAL A 83 4.98 -12.60 -21.65
CA VAL A 83 5.86 -12.35 -20.50
C VAL A 83 6.02 -10.85 -20.24
N ALA A 84 6.15 -10.03 -21.28
CA ALA A 84 6.23 -8.59 -21.16
C ALA A 84 4.94 -7.98 -20.60
N LEU A 85 3.78 -8.50 -21.00
CA LEU A 85 2.48 -8.08 -20.46
C LEU A 85 2.34 -8.47 -18.98
N ASN A 86 2.70 -9.71 -18.62
CA ASN A 86 2.70 -10.18 -17.24
C ASN A 86 3.64 -9.33 -16.35
N THR A 87 4.83 -9.00 -16.86
CA THR A 87 5.79 -8.13 -16.15
C THR A 87 5.20 -6.75 -15.88
N LYS A 88 4.63 -6.10 -16.90
CA LYS A 88 3.98 -4.78 -16.75
C LYS A 88 2.84 -4.83 -15.74
N TYR A 89 2.04 -5.90 -15.82
CA TYR A 89 0.92 -6.13 -14.94
C TYR A 89 1.36 -6.25 -13.47
N ASN A 90 2.33 -7.11 -13.17
CA ASN A 90 2.83 -7.29 -11.80
C ASN A 90 3.45 -5.99 -11.25
N ALA A 91 4.11 -5.21 -12.10
CA ALA A 91 4.65 -3.91 -11.71
C ALA A 91 3.56 -2.92 -11.28
N VAL A 92 2.39 -2.94 -11.93
CA VAL A 92 1.25 -2.10 -11.52
C VAL A 92 0.78 -2.49 -10.13
N PHE A 93 0.58 -3.79 -9.86
CA PHE A 93 0.15 -4.24 -8.53
C PHE A 93 1.19 -3.98 -7.44
N ALA A 94 2.47 -4.19 -7.74
CA ALA A 94 3.55 -3.88 -6.80
C ALA A 94 3.57 -2.39 -6.42
N GLU A 95 3.37 -1.51 -7.40
CA GLU A 95 3.28 -0.06 -7.16
C GLU A 95 2.03 0.32 -6.37
N LEU A 96 0.88 -0.30 -6.66
CA LEU A 96 -0.36 -0.07 -5.88
C LEU A 96 -0.18 -0.53 -4.42
N ASN A 97 0.42 -1.70 -4.18
CA ASN A 97 0.69 -2.19 -2.82
C ASN A 97 1.64 -1.26 -2.08
N LYS A 98 2.73 -0.83 -2.73
CA LYS A 98 3.65 0.14 -2.14
C LYS A 98 2.97 1.45 -1.76
N GLN A 99 2.09 1.97 -2.61
CA GLN A 99 1.31 3.17 -2.31
C GLN A 99 0.36 2.95 -1.11
N ALA A 100 -0.26 1.78 -1.01
CA ALA A 100 -1.09 1.43 0.14
C ALA A 100 -0.27 1.41 1.43
N ASP A 101 0.85 0.69 1.45
CA ASP A 101 1.75 0.59 2.60
C ASP A 101 2.23 1.98 3.06
N GLU A 102 2.60 2.85 2.12
CA GLU A 102 3.04 4.22 2.42
C GLU A 102 1.91 5.09 3.00
N LEU A 103 0.67 4.93 2.53
CA LEU A 103 -0.49 5.65 3.06
C LEU A 103 -0.88 5.15 4.44
N GLU A 104 -0.92 3.83 4.64
CA GLU A 104 -1.21 3.19 5.92
C GLU A 104 -0.21 3.62 6.99
N ALA A 105 1.09 3.57 6.69
CA ALA A 105 2.13 4.01 7.62
C ALA A 105 1.98 5.48 8.03
N LYS A 106 1.59 6.36 7.10
CA LYS A 106 1.32 7.77 7.41
C LYS A 106 0.08 7.94 8.28
N ILE A 107 -0.99 7.21 8.00
CA ILE A 107 -2.24 7.24 8.78
C ILE A 107 -1.98 6.75 10.21
N GLU A 108 -1.28 5.62 10.36
CA GLU A 108 -0.93 5.04 11.66
C GLU A 108 -0.06 5.98 12.51
N SER A 109 0.81 6.76 11.86
CA SER A 109 1.65 7.74 12.54
C SER A 109 0.90 9.05 12.89
N GLU A 110 0.14 9.62 11.95
CA GLU A 110 -0.49 10.93 12.11
C GLU A 110 -1.71 10.91 13.04
N GLY A 111 -2.50 9.83 13.02
CA GLY A 111 -3.71 9.72 13.84
C GLY A 111 -3.46 9.96 15.34
N PRO A 112 -2.56 9.18 15.98
CA PRO A 112 -2.19 9.38 17.38
C PRO A 112 -1.55 10.74 17.65
N ALA A 113 -0.74 11.25 16.71
CA ALA A 113 -0.07 12.54 16.86
C ALA A 113 -1.08 13.72 16.86
N ILE A 114 -2.12 13.65 16.04
CA ILE A 114 -3.23 14.62 16.04
C ILE A 114 -4.02 14.52 17.35
N GLN A 115 -4.32 13.31 17.82
CA GLN A 115 -5.04 13.10 19.09
C GLN A 115 -4.29 13.70 20.28
N ALA A 116 -2.97 13.45 20.37
CA ALA A 116 -2.12 14.00 21.41
C ALA A 116 -2.09 15.54 21.37
N GLU A 117 -2.01 16.11 20.17
CA GLU A 117 -1.98 17.55 19.96
C GLU A 117 -3.32 18.21 20.35
N LEU A 118 -4.45 17.58 20.03
CA LEU A 118 -5.79 18.03 20.45
C LEU A 118 -5.94 18.00 21.98
N ALA A 119 -5.46 16.93 22.63
CA ALA A 119 -5.51 16.83 24.09
C ALA A 119 -4.67 17.92 24.77
N SER A 120 -3.46 18.17 24.26
CA SER A 120 -2.60 19.24 24.78
C SER A 120 -3.20 20.63 24.49
N TYR A 121 -3.78 20.85 23.31
CA TYR A 121 -4.47 22.10 22.98
C TYR A 121 -5.62 22.39 23.95
N GLU A 122 -6.43 21.37 24.28
CA GLU A 122 -7.55 21.53 25.21
C GLU A 122 -7.07 21.83 26.64
N ALA A 123 -6.02 21.15 27.10
CA ALA A 123 -5.40 21.45 28.40
C ALA A 123 -4.86 22.89 28.46
N ASP A 124 -4.17 23.34 27.40
CA ASP A 124 -3.64 24.69 27.32
C ASP A 124 -4.75 25.75 27.25
N ARG A 125 -5.88 25.42 26.62
CA ARG A 125 -7.07 26.27 26.56
C ARG A 125 -7.67 26.47 27.96
N GLN A 126 -7.81 25.39 28.72
CA GLN A 126 -8.32 25.45 30.10
C GLN A 126 -7.38 26.25 31.00
N GLN A 127 -6.07 26.05 30.86
CA GLN A 127 -5.10 26.82 31.63
C GLN A 127 -5.13 28.32 31.26
N LEU A 128 -5.24 28.66 29.98
CA LEU A 128 -5.35 30.06 29.56
C LEU A 128 -6.60 30.73 30.15
N GLU A 129 -7.73 30.02 30.20
CA GLU A 129 -8.97 30.51 30.81
C GLU A 129 -8.77 30.81 32.31
N LEU A 130 -8.12 29.91 33.06
CA LEU A 130 -7.79 30.14 34.47
C LEU A 130 -6.83 31.32 34.67
N ASP A 131 -5.85 31.48 33.77
CA ASP A 131 -4.89 32.58 33.84
C ASP A 131 -5.56 33.93 33.53
N ILE A 132 -6.53 33.96 32.61
CA ILE A 132 -7.35 35.14 32.33
C ILE A 132 -8.21 35.49 33.56
N GLN A 133 -8.84 34.51 34.20
CA GLN A 133 -9.63 34.73 35.42
C GLN A 133 -8.75 35.29 36.55
N THR A 134 -7.56 34.71 36.74
CA THR A 134 -6.58 35.17 37.73
C THR A 134 -6.12 36.60 37.45
N PHE A 135 -5.83 36.92 36.18
CA PHE A 135 -5.49 38.28 35.76
C PHE A 135 -6.62 39.27 36.05
N ASN A 136 -7.87 38.92 35.71
CA ASN A 136 -9.04 39.77 35.94
C ASN A 136 -9.29 40.02 37.42
N ALA A 137 -9.22 38.99 38.27
CA ALA A 137 -9.37 39.13 39.71
C ALA A 137 -8.28 40.03 40.31
N ARG A 138 -7.02 39.87 39.87
CA ARG A 138 -5.91 40.74 40.27
C ARG A 138 -6.10 42.18 39.82
N ALA A 139 -6.63 42.40 38.63
CA ALA A 139 -6.92 43.74 38.12
C ALA A 139 -8.00 44.44 38.94
N GLN A 140 -9.08 43.72 39.27
CA GLN A 140 -10.21 44.24 40.06
C GLN A 140 -9.81 44.58 41.50
N SER A 141 -8.91 43.80 42.11
CA SER A 141 -8.43 44.05 43.47
C SER A 141 -7.33 45.12 43.57
N GLY A 142 -6.91 45.72 42.45
CA GLY A 142 -5.80 46.67 42.43
C GLY A 142 -4.43 46.02 42.66
N GLY A 143 -4.29 44.71 42.44
CA GLY A 143 -3.08 43.93 42.71
C GLY A 143 -1.91 44.17 41.74
N PHE A 144 -1.97 45.19 40.90
CA PHE A 144 -0.88 45.61 40.01
C PHE A 144 -0.17 46.84 40.58
N THR A 145 1.15 46.76 40.69
CA THR A 145 1.99 47.84 41.26
C THR A 145 2.10 49.07 40.35
N SER A 146 1.80 48.91 39.05
CA SER A 146 1.81 49.99 38.07
C SER A 146 1.02 49.59 36.81
N GLN A 147 0.68 50.59 35.99
CA GLN A 147 0.10 50.36 34.66
C GLN A 147 1.03 49.53 33.76
N SER A 148 2.34 49.71 33.89
CA SER A 148 3.33 48.94 33.13
C SER A 148 3.25 47.45 33.47
N ALA A 149 3.19 47.10 34.76
CA ALA A 149 3.04 45.72 35.21
C ALA A 149 1.73 45.08 34.71
N PHE A 150 0.63 45.83 34.72
CA PHE A 150 -0.64 45.40 34.13
C PHE A 150 -0.51 45.10 32.63
N ASN A 151 0.09 46.02 31.87
CA ASN A 151 0.26 45.88 30.43
C ASN A 151 1.15 44.68 30.08
N VAL A 152 2.22 44.43 30.83
CA VAL A 152 3.08 43.25 30.62
C VAL A 152 2.30 41.95 30.80
N ALA A 153 1.51 41.83 31.88
CA ALA A 153 0.70 40.64 32.13
C ALA A 153 -0.38 40.44 31.06
N ARG A 154 -1.05 41.53 30.64
CA ARG A 154 -2.04 41.51 29.56
C ARG A 154 -1.41 41.06 28.23
N ASN A 155 -0.24 41.59 27.91
CA ASN A 155 0.47 41.27 26.67
C ASN A 155 0.89 39.80 26.63
N ALA A 156 1.30 39.22 27.76
CA ALA A 156 1.61 37.79 27.86
C ALA A 156 0.39 36.90 27.55
N LEU A 157 -0.78 37.22 28.10
CA LEU A 157 -2.03 36.51 27.80
C LEU A 157 -2.44 36.68 26.32
N THR A 158 -2.30 37.88 25.78
CA THR A 158 -2.62 38.18 24.38
C THR A 158 -1.70 37.42 23.43
N ALA A 159 -0.40 37.35 23.73
CA ALA A 159 0.57 36.58 22.95
C ALA A 159 0.22 35.08 22.97
N ARG A 160 -0.14 34.54 24.14
CA ARG A 160 -0.53 33.14 24.28
C ARG A 160 -1.82 32.82 23.51
N LEU A 161 -2.81 33.72 23.53
CA LEU A 161 -4.01 33.58 22.69
C LEU A 161 -3.66 33.55 21.19
N GLY A 162 -2.72 34.39 20.75
CA GLY A 162 -2.19 34.38 19.39
C GLY A 162 -1.56 33.04 19.02
N SER A 163 -0.71 32.49 19.89
CA SER A 163 -0.10 31.16 19.70
C SER A 163 -1.15 30.04 19.65
N MET A 164 -2.19 30.11 20.49
CA MET A 164 -3.30 29.14 20.46
C MET A 164 -4.06 29.17 19.14
N ASN A 165 -4.36 30.35 18.60
CA ASN A 165 -5.01 30.48 17.30
C ASN A 165 -4.17 29.89 16.16
N ALA A 166 -2.86 30.15 16.16
CA ALA A 166 -1.95 29.56 15.18
C ALA A 166 -1.90 28.02 15.29
N ARG A 167 -1.84 27.51 16.52
CA ARG A 167 -1.86 26.07 16.79
C ARG A 167 -3.16 25.42 16.31
N GLN A 168 -4.30 26.05 16.55
CA GLN A 168 -5.60 25.57 16.06
C GLN A 168 -5.61 25.44 14.52
N GLN A 169 -5.10 26.45 13.81
CA GLN A 169 -5.01 26.42 12.34
C GLN A 169 -4.09 25.30 11.85
N ALA A 170 -2.96 25.08 12.52
CA ALA A 170 -2.04 24.00 12.21
C ALA A 170 -2.70 22.62 12.41
N VAL A 171 -3.39 22.41 13.53
CA VAL A 171 -4.13 21.16 13.80
C VAL A 171 -5.22 20.93 12.77
N ASN A 172 -6.00 21.95 12.42
CA ASN A 172 -7.03 21.83 11.38
C ASN A 172 -6.44 21.43 10.02
N SER A 173 -5.27 21.98 9.67
CA SER A 173 -4.57 21.63 8.43
C SER A 173 -4.08 20.18 8.45
N ARG A 174 -3.57 19.70 9.60
CA ARG A 174 -3.18 18.29 9.78
C ARG A 174 -4.36 17.34 9.71
N VAL A 175 -5.50 17.70 10.31
CA VAL A 175 -6.74 16.92 10.20
C VAL A 175 -7.21 16.84 8.74
N ALA A 176 -7.15 17.95 8.00
CA ALA A 176 -7.49 17.94 6.58
C ALA A 176 -6.57 17.03 5.76
N ALA A 177 -5.25 17.11 5.99
CA ALA A 177 -4.28 16.23 5.34
C ALA A 177 -4.49 14.76 5.71
N TYR A 178 -4.77 14.46 6.97
CA TYR A 178 -5.09 13.10 7.44
C TYR A 178 -6.33 12.52 6.75
N ASN A 179 -7.39 13.33 6.62
CA ASN A 179 -8.59 12.90 5.89
C ASN A 179 -8.32 12.67 4.40
N ASP A 180 -7.43 13.46 3.79
CA ASP A 180 -7.00 13.26 2.41
C ASP A 180 -6.22 11.95 2.24
N LEU A 181 -5.34 11.58 3.17
CA LEU A 181 -4.67 10.28 3.17
C LEU A 181 -5.67 9.11 3.21
N ILE A 182 -6.70 9.20 4.07
CA ILE A 182 -7.76 8.19 4.13
C ILE A 182 -8.53 8.13 2.80
N ALA A 183 -8.86 9.27 2.21
CA ALA A 183 -9.54 9.31 0.93
C ALA A 183 -8.70 8.68 -0.20
N GLN A 184 -7.38 8.94 -0.21
CA GLN A 184 -6.44 8.32 -1.16
C GLN A 184 -6.38 6.80 -0.98
N LEU A 185 -6.31 6.30 0.26
CA LEU A 185 -6.29 4.86 0.54
C LEU A 185 -7.59 4.18 0.07
N ASN A 186 -8.74 4.79 0.34
CA ASN A 186 -10.03 4.28 -0.13
C ASN A 186 -10.14 4.27 -1.67
N ALA A 187 -9.65 5.33 -2.34
CA ALA A 187 -9.62 5.39 -3.79
C ALA A 187 -8.68 4.32 -4.39
N LEU A 188 -7.57 4.05 -3.72
CA LEU A 188 -6.63 3.00 -4.10
C LEU A 188 -7.27 1.61 -3.99
N ALA A 189 -7.98 1.32 -2.90
CA ALA A 189 -8.72 0.07 -2.72
C ALA A 189 -9.74 -0.15 -3.86
N ILE A 190 -10.52 0.88 -4.21
CA ILE A 190 -11.47 0.82 -5.34
C ILE A 190 -10.74 0.52 -6.65
N ARG A 191 -9.57 1.13 -6.88
CA ARG A 191 -8.78 0.90 -8.10
C ARG A 191 -8.26 -0.54 -8.16
N VAL A 192 -7.81 -1.10 -7.04
CA VAL A 192 -7.39 -2.50 -6.94
C VAL A 192 -8.56 -3.43 -7.25
N ASP A 193 -9.75 -3.16 -6.69
CA ASP A 193 -10.96 -3.95 -6.96
C ASP A 193 -11.38 -3.89 -8.43
N GLN A 194 -11.34 -2.70 -9.04
CA GLN A 194 -11.63 -2.53 -10.46
C GLN A 194 -10.62 -3.26 -11.35
N LEU A 195 -9.35 -3.22 -10.98
CA LEU A 195 -8.30 -3.93 -11.71
C LEU A 195 -8.57 -5.45 -11.62
N ASN A 196 -8.76 -5.98 -10.41
CA ASN A 196 -9.16 -7.38 -10.16
C ASN A 196 -10.41 -7.80 -10.94
N ALA A 197 -11.45 -6.97 -10.95
CA ALA A 197 -12.68 -7.23 -11.70
C ALA A 197 -12.45 -7.23 -13.22
N SER A 198 -11.61 -6.31 -13.74
CA SER A 198 -11.28 -6.27 -15.16
C SER A 198 -10.54 -7.52 -15.62
N ILE A 199 -9.72 -8.12 -14.75
CA ILE A 199 -8.98 -9.35 -15.03
C ILE A 199 -9.91 -10.57 -15.00
N ASN A 200 -10.75 -10.67 -13.97
CA ASN A 200 -11.73 -11.75 -13.86
C ASN A 200 -12.76 -11.69 -14.99
N GLY A 201 -13.20 -10.48 -15.36
CA GLY A 201 -14.10 -10.24 -16.49
C GLY A 201 -13.46 -10.48 -17.85
N ALA A 202 -12.19 -10.12 -18.03
CA ALA A 202 -11.42 -10.47 -19.23
C ALA A 202 -11.19 -12.00 -19.34
N SER A 203 -11.03 -12.68 -18.21
CA SER A 203 -10.89 -14.14 -18.15
C SER A 203 -12.21 -14.87 -18.42
N ALA A 204 -13.36 -14.23 -18.20
CA ALA A 204 -14.69 -14.78 -18.46
C ALA A 204 -15.16 -14.66 -19.93
N THR A 205 -14.45 -13.94 -20.80
CA THR A 205 -14.87 -13.71 -22.21
C THR A 205 -14.19 -14.62 -23.25
N SER A 206 -13.58 -15.74 -22.83
CA SER A 206 -13.10 -16.79 -23.74
C SER A 206 -13.90 -18.11 -23.63
N GLY A 207 -15.18 -18.01 -23.30
CA GLY A 207 -16.07 -19.15 -23.11
C GLY A 207 -17.42 -19.00 -23.80
N LEU A 208 -17.41 -18.76 -25.11
CA LEU A 208 -18.50 -19.15 -26.03
C LEU A 208 -17.89 -19.70 -27.33
#